data_AF-A0A2T4JCZ1-F1
#
_entry.id   AF-A0A2T4JCZ1-F1
#
_cell.length_a   1.000
_cell.length_b   1.000
_cell.length_c   1.000
_cell.angle_alpha   90.00
_cell.angle_beta   90.00
_cell.angle_gamma   90.00
#
_symmetry.space_group_name_H-M   'P 1'
#
loop_
_entity.id
_entity.type
_entity.pdbx_description
1 polymer ?
#
loop_
_entity_poly.entity_id
_entity_poly.type
_entity_poly.pdbx_seq_one_letter_code
_entity_poly.pdbx_strand_id
1 'polypeptide(L)'
;MPWEWRELLEVAAALGLIAGLGLGGLALLRARRDQRRAEEKLRRASGAFMELLAERFDEWGLTAAERDVALFAIKGMSTAEIAGLRSTSEGTVKAQTAAIYRKAGVSGRSQLLSLFIEDLMRDDGAIRPMTGAGGLSAK
;
A
#
# COMPACT_ATOMS: atom_id res chain seq x y z
N MET A 1 -40.76 -26.88 45.34
CA MET A 1 -40.66 -26.51 43.92
C MET A 1 -40.99 -27.74 43.07
N PRO A 2 -42.11 -27.74 42.34
CA PRO A 2 -42.51 -28.83 41.44
C PRO A 2 -41.39 -29.19 40.46
N TRP A 3 -41.20 -30.47 40.15
CA TRP A 3 -40.13 -30.93 39.25
C TRP A 3 -40.25 -30.35 37.84
N GLU A 4 -41.47 -30.02 37.40
CA GLU A 4 -41.79 -29.39 36.12
C GLU A 4 -41.05 -28.05 35.91
N TRP A 5 -40.86 -27.27 36.97
CA TRP A 5 -40.12 -26.00 36.88
C TRP A 5 -38.62 -26.21 36.62
N ARG A 6 -38.05 -27.36 37.04
CA ARG A 6 -36.64 -27.68 36.77
C ARG A 6 -36.45 -28.10 35.32
N GLU A 7 -37.33 -28.96 34.79
CA GLU A 7 -37.28 -29.40 33.39
C GLU A 7 -37.46 -28.22 32.41
N LEU A 8 -38.38 -27.30 32.70
CA LEU A 8 -38.56 -26.08 31.90
C LEU A 8 -37.31 -25.19 31.88
N LEU A 9 -36.64 -25.03 33.03
CA LEU A 9 -35.40 -24.26 33.13
C LEU A 9 -34.26 -24.93 32.37
N GLU A 10 -34.16 -26.26 32.42
CA GLU A 10 -33.13 -27.02 31.70
C GLU A 10 -33.30 -26.92 30.18
N VAL A 11 -34.53 -27.07 29.68
CA VAL A 11 -34.84 -26.90 28.26
C VAL A 11 -34.58 -25.46 27.81
N ALA A 12 -34.99 -24.46 28.60
CA ALA A 12 -34.74 -23.06 28.31
C ALA A 12 -33.23 -22.73 28.26
N ALA A 13 -32.45 -23.28 29.19
CA ALA A 13 -30.99 -23.13 29.21
C ALA A 13 -30.34 -23.76 27.98
N ALA A 14 -30.75 -24.97 27.60
CA ALA A 14 -30.25 -25.66 26.41
C ALA A 14 -30.56 -24.87 25.13
N LEU A 15 -31.79 -24.36 25.00
CA LEU A 15 -32.19 -23.51 23.86
C LEU A 15 -31.39 -22.20 23.81
N GLY A 16 -31.17 -21.56 24.96
CA GLY A 16 -30.35 -20.35 25.06
C GLY A 16 -28.90 -20.60 24.62
N LEU A 17 -28.30 -21.73 25.01
CA LEU A 17 -26.95 -22.10 24.60
C LEU A 17 -26.86 -22.38 23.10
N ILE A 18 -27.82 -23.10 22.53
CA ILE A 18 -27.87 -23.38 21.09
C ILE A 18 -28.06 -22.09 20.30
N ALA A 19 -28.98 -21.22 20.72
CA ALA A 19 -29.22 -19.94 20.09
C ALA A 19 -27.98 -19.02 20.19
N GLY A 20 -27.36 -18.96 21.37
CA GLY A 20 -26.13 -18.20 21.59
C GLY A 20 -24.97 -18.68 20.71
N LEU A 21 -24.78 -20.00 20.61
CA LEU A 21 -23.76 -20.59 19.75
C LEU A 21 -24.04 -20.33 18.25
N GLY A 22 -25.30 -20.42 17.83
CA GLY A 22 -25.73 -20.15 16.46
C GLY A 22 -25.53 -18.68 16.07
N LEU A 23 -25.99 -17.75 16.93
CA LEU A 23 -25.80 -16.31 16.72
C LEU A 23 -24.33 -15.92 16.78
N GLY A 24 -23.57 -16.46 17.75
CA GLY A 24 -22.14 -16.24 17.87
C GLY A 24 -21.38 -16.76 16.64
N GLY A 25 -21.72 -17.95 16.16
CA GLY A 25 -21.15 -18.53 14.95
C GLY A 25 -21.47 -17.70 13.71
N LEU A 26 -22.71 -17.25 13.52
CA LEU A 26 -23.11 -16.40 12.41
C LEU A 26 -22.40 -15.04 12.45
N ALA A 27 -22.33 -14.40 13.62
CA ALA A 27 -21.63 -13.13 13.82
C ALA A 27 -20.14 -13.27 13.49
N LEU A 28 -19.49 -14.36 13.94
CA LEU A 28 -18.08 -14.64 13.67
C LEU A 28 -17.83 -14.87 12.18
N LEU A 29 -18.68 -15.64 11.50
CA LEU A 29 -18.56 -15.88 10.06
C LEU A 29 -18.76 -14.60 9.25
N ARG A 30 -19.67 -13.72 9.68
CA ARG A 30 -19.88 -12.41 9.05
C ARG A 30 -18.67 -11.50 9.24
N ALA A 31 -18.17 -11.38 10.47
CA ALA A 31 -16.98 -10.59 10.79
C ALA A 31 -15.75 -11.06 9.98
N ARG A 32 -15.55 -12.37 9.86
CA ARG A 32 -14.45 -12.93 9.04
C ARG A 32 -14.60 -12.63 7.55
N ARG A 33 -15.81 -12.60 7.00
CA ARG A 33 -16.05 -12.24 5.58
C ARG A 33 -15.73 -10.77 5.33
N ASP A 34 -16.09 -9.89 6.25
CA ASP A 34 -15.85 -8.46 6.10
C ASP A 34 -14.36 -8.11 6.23
N GLN A 35 -13.62 -8.80 7.12
CA GLN A 35 -12.16 -8.69 7.18
C GLN A 35 -11.49 -9.04 5.85
N ARG A 36 -11.87 -10.17 5.23
CA ARG A 36 -11.30 -10.58 3.92
C ARG A 36 -11.53 -9.55 2.83
N ARG A 37 -12.71 -8.91 2.79
CA ARG A 37 -13.01 -7.86 1.81
C ARG A 37 -12.13 -6.62 1.98
N ALA A 38 -11.86 -6.23 3.23
CA ALA A 38 -10.96 -5.10 3.51
C ALA A 38 -9.53 -5.41 3.09
N GLU A 39 -9.02 -6.60 3.44
CA GLU A 39 -7.69 -7.07 3.03
C GLU A 39 -7.56 -7.18 1.51
N GLU A 40 -8.57 -7.70 0.82
CA GLU A 40 -8.57 -7.81 -0.64
C GLU A 40 -8.54 -6.43 -1.33
N LYS A 41 -9.28 -5.44 -0.81
CA LYS A 41 -9.24 -4.07 -1.35
C LYS A 41 -7.85 -3.46 -1.19
N LEU A 42 -7.24 -3.62 -0.01
CA LEU A 42 -5.89 -3.13 0.25
C LEU A 42 -4.88 -3.83 -0.66
N ARG A 43 -4.97 -5.16 -0.82
CA ARG A 43 -4.09 -5.94 -1.69
C ARG A 43 -4.19 -5.51 -3.15
N ARG A 44 -5.40 -5.24 -3.65
CA ARG A 44 -5.62 -4.72 -5.02
C ARG A 44 -4.99 -3.34 -5.18
N ALA A 45 -5.21 -2.43 -4.24
CA ALA A 45 -4.65 -1.08 -4.28
C ALA A 45 -3.10 -1.10 -4.22
N SER A 46 -2.51 -1.92 -3.34
CA SER A 46 -1.05 -2.09 -3.28
C SER A 46 -0.48 -2.72 -4.56
N GLY A 47 -1.20 -3.65 -5.19
CA GLY A 47 -0.80 -4.25 -6.47
C GLY A 47 -0.73 -3.21 -7.59
N ALA A 48 -1.81 -2.45 -7.78
CA ALA A 48 -1.89 -1.40 -8.79
C ALA A 48 -0.79 -0.32 -8.61
N PHE A 49 -0.50 0.06 -7.36
CA PHE A 49 0.57 1.01 -7.07
C PHE A 49 1.96 0.46 -7.44
N MET A 50 2.22 -0.83 -7.19
CA MET A 50 3.50 -1.46 -7.55
C MET A 50 3.68 -1.60 -9.07
N GLU A 51 2.60 -1.84 -9.80
CA GLU A 51 2.59 -1.88 -11.27
C GLU A 51 2.91 -0.49 -11.85
N LEU A 52 2.24 0.55 -11.34
CA LEU A 52 2.52 1.94 -11.68
C LEU A 52 4.00 2.31 -11.43
N LEU A 53 4.56 1.91 -10.28
CA LEU A 53 5.97 2.14 -9.97
C LEU A 53 6.90 1.47 -10.99
N ALA A 54 6.61 0.22 -11.33
CA ALA A 54 7.41 -0.53 -12.29
C ALA A 54 7.40 0.13 -13.68
N GLU A 55 6.23 0.54 -14.15
CA GLU A 55 6.07 1.23 -15.44
C GLU A 55 6.83 2.56 -15.47
N ARG A 56 6.71 3.40 -14.43
CA ARG A 56 7.48 4.65 -14.34
C ARG A 56 8.99 4.41 -14.32
N PHE A 57 9.44 3.39 -13.59
CA PHE A 57 10.87 3.06 -13.55
C PHE A 57 11.40 2.57 -14.90
N ASP A 58 10.56 1.89 -15.69
CA ASP A 58 10.86 1.51 -17.06
C ASP A 58 10.91 2.75 -17.98
N GLU A 59 9.91 3.63 -17.91
CA GLU A 59 9.87 4.89 -18.68
C GLU A 59 11.10 5.76 -18.45
N TRP A 60 11.56 5.87 -17.20
CA TRP A 60 12.74 6.65 -16.83
C TRP A 60 14.07 5.94 -17.12
N GLY A 61 14.04 4.67 -17.53
CA GLY A 61 15.25 3.88 -17.75
C GLY A 61 16.09 3.74 -16.48
N LEU A 62 15.44 3.47 -15.34
CA LEU A 62 16.16 3.23 -14.09
C LEU A 62 16.86 1.87 -14.12
N THR A 63 18.13 1.87 -13.74
CA THR A 63 18.90 0.65 -13.47
C THR A 63 18.36 -0.07 -12.24
N ALA A 64 18.66 -1.36 -12.09
CA ALA A 64 18.25 -2.13 -10.89
C ALA A 64 18.64 -1.43 -9.58
N ALA A 65 19.87 -0.89 -9.52
CA ALA A 65 20.37 -0.16 -8.37
C ALA A 65 19.59 1.12 -8.08
N GLU A 66 19.19 1.87 -9.10
CA GLU A 66 18.39 3.10 -8.95
C GLU A 66 16.95 2.77 -8.53
N ARG A 67 16.36 1.67 -9.02
CA ARG A 67 15.01 1.23 -8.61
C ARG A 67 14.95 0.94 -7.13
N ASP A 68 15.96 0.26 -6.58
CA ASP A 68 16.06 0.00 -5.15
C ASP A 68 16.09 1.32 -4.36
N VAL A 69 16.92 2.28 -4.77
CA VAL A 69 17.03 3.59 -4.11
C VAL A 69 15.73 4.37 -4.21
N ALA A 70 15.08 4.37 -5.39
CA ALA A 70 13.79 5.02 -5.59
C ALA A 70 12.72 4.42 -4.67
N LEU A 71 12.63 3.09 -4.58
CA LEU A 71 11.69 2.40 -3.69
C LEU A 71 11.90 2.77 -2.22
N PHE A 72 13.15 2.78 -1.75
CA PHE A 72 13.43 3.14 -0.36
C PHE A 72 13.16 4.63 -0.09
N ALA A 73 13.48 5.51 -1.04
CA ALA A 73 13.15 6.94 -0.94
C ALA A 73 11.63 7.16 -0.90
N ILE A 74 10.85 6.42 -1.69
CA ILE A 74 9.38 6.49 -1.65
C ILE A 74 8.86 5.99 -0.30
N LYS A 75 9.47 4.95 0.28
CA LYS A 75 9.10 4.37 1.58
C LYS A 75 9.36 5.25 2.80
N GLY A 76 10.02 6.40 2.68
CA GLY A 76 10.30 7.24 3.85
C GLY A 76 11.78 7.30 4.25
N MET A 77 12.61 6.39 3.76
CA MET A 77 13.97 6.21 4.29
C MET A 77 14.89 7.41 4.01
N SER A 78 15.83 7.62 4.93
CA SER A 78 16.94 8.55 4.80
C SER A 78 18.08 7.97 3.97
N THR A 79 18.94 8.83 3.44
CA THR A 79 20.14 8.42 2.69
C THR A 79 21.02 7.44 3.47
N ALA A 80 21.15 7.64 4.78
CA ALA A 80 21.95 6.78 5.66
C ALA A 80 21.34 5.39 5.81
N GLU A 81 20.02 5.29 6.01
CA GLU A 81 19.31 4.01 6.08
C GLU A 81 19.41 3.23 4.75
N ILE A 82 19.27 3.94 3.62
CA ILE A 82 19.39 3.36 2.28
C ILE A 82 20.82 2.85 2.06
N ALA A 83 21.82 3.62 2.45
CA ALA A 83 23.23 3.25 2.36
C ALA A 83 23.52 1.97 3.16
N GLY A 84 23.00 1.89 4.39
CA GLY A 84 23.09 0.69 5.24
C GLY A 84 22.42 -0.53 4.61
N LEU A 85 21.17 -0.41 4.17
CA LEU A 85 20.42 -1.53 3.56
C LEU A 85 21.07 -2.03 2.27
N ARG A 86 21.65 -1.13 1.47
CA ARG A 86 22.27 -1.46 0.18
C ARG A 86 23.76 -1.76 0.28
N SER A 87 24.33 -1.79 1.49
CA SER A 87 25.76 -2.00 1.73
C SER A 87 26.66 -1.10 0.85
N THR A 88 26.29 0.18 0.73
CA THR A 88 26.96 1.16 -0.13
C THR A 88 27.22 2.46 0.64
N SER A 89 28.07 3.35 0.12
CA SER A 89 28.28 4.67 0.72
C SER A 89 27.07 5.58 0.54
N GLU A 90 26.86 6.51 1.48
CA GLU A 90 25.88 7.59 1.32
C GLU A 90 26.14 8.45 0.07
N GLY A 91 27.40 8.63 -0.31
CA GLY A 91 27.76 9.35 -1.54
C GLY A 91 27.19 8.67 -2.78
N THR A 92 27.25 7.34 -2.85
CA THR A 92 26.63 6.55 -3.92
C THR A 92 25.11 6.73 -3.94
N VAL A 93 24.46 6.70 -2.78
CA VAL A 93 23.00 6.90 -2.68
C VAL A 93 22.61 8.31 -3.12
N LYS A 94 23.38 9.34 -2.74
CA LYS A 94 23.16 10.73 -3.17
C LYS A 94 23.30 10.86 -4.69
N ALA A 95 24.32 10.26 -5.28
CA ALA A 95 24.54 10.28 -6.73
C ALA A 95 23.40 9.58 -7.48
N GLN A 96 22.95 8.42 -7.00
CA GLN A 96 21.83 7.68 -7.58
C GLN A 96 20.52 8.44 -7.42
N THR A 97 20.25 9.02 -6.25
CA THR A 97 19.08 9.89 -6.02
C THR A 97 19.04 11.07 -6.99
N ALA A 98 20.18 11.74 -7.20
CA ALA A 98 20.28 12.83 -8.16
C ALA A 98 20.07 12.35 -9.62
N ALA A 99 20.56 11.15 -9.96
CA ALA A 99 20.32 10.56 -11.28
C ALA A 99 18.83 10.24 -11.49
N ILE A 100 18.17 9.67 -10.48
CA ILE A 100 16.73 9.36 -10.51
C ILE A 100 15.94 10.64 -10.75
N TYR A 101 16.21 11.74 -10.03
CA TYR A 101 15.51 13.01 -10.23
C TYR A 101 15.69 13.58 -11.64
N ARG A 102 16.92 13.53 -12.19
CA ARG A 102 17.17 13.95 -13.57
C ARG A 102 16.40 13.08 -14.58
N LYS A 103 16.40 11.77 -14.41
CA LYS A 103 15.69 10.82 -15.29
C LYS A 103 14.16 10.99 -15.22
N ALA A 104 13.64 11.23 -14.03
CA ALA A 104 12.22 11.50 -13.78
C ALA A 104 11.79 12.94 -14.10
N GLY A 105 12.73 13.83 -14.47
CA GLY A 105 12.42 15.23 -14.78
C GLY A 105 11.93 16.06 -13.59
N VAL A 106 12.31 15.68 -12.37
CA VAL A 106 11.91 16.36 -11.13
C VAL A 106 13.11 16.96 -10.40
N SER A 107 12.86 17.90 -9.51
CA SER A 107 13.91 18.58 -8.73
C SER A 107 14.17 17.97 -7.34
N GLY A 108 13.29 17.08 -6.88
CA GLY A 108 13.43 16.52 -5.54
C GLY A 108 12.40 15.45 -5.18
N ARG A 109 12.55 14.95 -3.96
CA ARG A 109 11.77 13.83 -3.41
C ARG A 109 10.27 14.09 -3.38
N SER A 110 9.86 15.29 -2.93
CA SER A 110 8.45 15.64 -2.83
C SER A 110 7.79 15.65 -4.21
N GLN A 111 8.46 16.20 -5.23
CA GLN A 111 7.96 16.18 -6.60
C GLN A 111 7.91 14.77 -7.18
N LEU A 112 8.93 13.94 -6.91
CA LEU A 112 8.92 12.53 -7.30
C LEU A 112 7.70 11.79 -6.70
N LEU A 113 7.43 12.01 -5.42
CA LEU A 113 6.27 11.43 -4.73
C LEU A 113 4.94 11.96 -5.27
N SER A 114 4.84 13.25 -5.57
CA SER A 114 3.65 13.86 -6.14
C SER A 114 3.26 13.22 -7.47
N LEU A 115 4.21 12.92 -8.36
CA LEU A 115 3.92 12.23 -9.62
C LEU A 115 3.20 10.89 -9.39
N PHE A 116 3.69 10.09 -8.44
CA PHE A 116 3.07 8.80 -8.11
C PHE A 116 1.68 8.94 -7.47
N ILE A 117 1.49 9.93 -6.59
CA ILE A 117 0.20 10.16 -5.93
C ILE A 117 -0.83 10.68 -6.94
N GLU A 118 -0.44 11.61 -7.83
CA GLU A 118 -1.31 12.14 -8.88
C GLU A 118 -1.80 11.05 -9.83
N ASP A 119 -0.90 10.14 -10.22
CA ASP A 119 -1.24 8.98 -11.04
C ASP A 119 -2.17 7.99 -10.29
N LEU A 120 -1.91 7.74 -9.00
CA LEU A 120 -2.72 6.83 -8.17
C LEU A 120 -4.13 7.39 -7.89
N MET A 121 -4.26 8.71 -7.75
CA MET A 121 -5.53 9.38 -7.47
C MET A 121 -6.42 9.55 -8.71
N ARG A 122 -5.91 9.28 -9.91
CA ARG A 122 -6.72 9.27 -11.12
C ARG A 122 -7.42 7.93 -11.28
N ASP A 123 -8.76 7.97 -11.33
CA ASP A 123 -9.64 6.79 -11.39
C ASP A 123 -9.48 5.90 -12.64
N ASP A 124 -8.61 6.26 -13.59
CA ASP A 124 -8.51 5.59 -14.90
C ASP A 124 -7.23 4.76 -15.08
N GLY A 125 -6.27 4.80 -14.14
CA GLY A 125 -4.96 4.14 -14.32
C GLY A 125 -4.15 4.64 -15.53
N ALA A 126 -4.59 5.74 -16.17
CA ALA A 126 -3.99 6.27 -17.38
C ALA A 126 -2.73 7.08 -17.04
N ILE A 127 -1.57 6.49 -17.35
CA ILE A 127 -0.27 7.15 -17.23
C ILE A 127 -0.16 8.29 -18.24
N ARG A 128 0.18 9.49 -17.77
CA ARG A 128 0.56 10.58 -18.67
C ARG A 128 1.98 10.31 -19.19
N PRO A 129 2.19 10.17 -20.52
CA PRO A 129 3.53 10.18 -21.07
C PRO A 129 4.17 11.53 -20.74
N MET A 130 5.43 11.52 -20.30
CA MET A 130 6.17 12.75 -20.03
C MET A 130 6.33 13.56 -21.33
N THR A 131 5.38 14.45 -21.63
CA THR A 131 5.61 15.56 -22.55
C THR A 131 6.65 16.46 -21.92
N GLY A 132 7.84 16.51 -22.52
CA GLY A 132 9.03 17.16 -21.98
C GLY A 132 8.75 18.56 -21.42
N ALA A 133 9.05 18.75 -20.15
CA ALA A 133 9.07 20.05 -19.49
C ALA A 133 10.37 20.78 -19.85
N GLY A 134 10.51 21.15 -21.12
CA GLY A 134 11.31 22.30 -21.53
C GLY A 134 10.41 23.52 -21.48
N GLY A 135 10.50 24.33 -20.42
CA GLY A 135 9.78 25.60 -20.38
C GLY A 135 9.41 26.12 -18.99
N LEU A 136 10.39 26.35 -18.12
CA LEU A 136 10.25 27.41 -17.12
C LEU A 136 11.61 28.12 -16.94
N SER A 137 11.94 28.93 -17.96
CA SER A 137 12.78 30.12 -17.82
C SER A 137 11.94 31.30 -18.28
N ALA A 138 11.64 32.22 -17.35
CA ALA A 138 11.48 33.67 -17.52
C ALA A 138 10.47 34.27 -16.51
N LYS A 139 10.96 34.66 -15.33
CA LYS A 139 11.08 36.06 -14.91
C LYS A 139 11.70 36.15 -13.51
#